data_AF-A0AAE0E7E6-F1
#
_entry.id   AF-A0AAE0E7E6-F1
#
_cell.length_a   1.000
_cell.length_b   1.000
_cell.length_c   1.000
_cell.angle_alpha   90.00
_cell.angle_beta   90.00
_cell.angle_gamma   90.00
#
_symmetry.space_group_name_H-M   'P 1'
#
loop_
_entity.id
_entity.type
_entity.pdbx_description
1 polymer ?
#
loop_
_entity_poly.entity_id
_entity_poly.type
_entity_poly.pdbx_seq_one_letter_code
_entity_poly.pdbx_strand_id
1 'polypeptide(L)'
;MQPIPYVAATFSKNIKKRFHRKDVADIMDKTTRSYSEFDYNRHMEELHNLHKDAFDYVIVFGPHKWSSVHYPQRRYRLMITNVAECINSYLKFARQLPMLTLAEFIRNMLQWWFHGYHRAT
;
A
#
# COMPACT_ATOMS: atom_id res chain seq x y z
N MET A 1 -4.07 10.22 16.82
CA MET A 1 -4.87 9.15 16.19
C MET A 1 -3.92 8.16 15.52
N GLN A 2 -3.92 6.88 15.91
CA GLN A 2 -2.96 5.88 15.43
C GLN A 2 -3.31 5.43 14.00
N PRO A 3 -2.35 5.27 13.08
CA PRO A 3 -2.64 4.81 11.72
C PRO A 3 -3.13 3.36 11.75
N ILE A 4 -4.24 3.07 11.06
CA ILE A 4 -4.85 1.73 10.93
C ILE A 4 -3.84 0.61 10.59
N PRO A 5 -2.80 0.77 9.74
CA PRO A 5 -1.81 -0.31 9.54
C PRO A 5 -1.13 -0.76 10.84
N TYR A 6 -0.97 0.14 11.83
CA TYR A 6 -0.45 -0.21 13.14
C TYR A 6 -1.44 -1.04 13.97
N VAL A 7 -2.73 -0.66 13.93
CA VAL A 7 -3.80 -1.38 14.64
C VAL A 7 -4.06 -2.74 14.00
N ALA A 8 -4.12 -2.80 12.66
CA ALA A 8 -4.23 -4.01 11.86
C ALA A 8 -3.06 -4.98 12.12
N ALA A 9 -1.82 -4.50 12.07
CA ALA A 9 -0.65 -5.34 12.33
C ALA A 9 -0.59 -5.85 13.78
N THR A 10 -1.00 -5.02 14.74
CA THR A 10 -1.06 -5.40 16.15
C THR A 10 -2.17 -6.42 16.39
N PHE A 11 -3.34 -6.23 15.75
CA PHE A 11 -4.46 -7.16 15.82
C PHE A 11 -4.12 -8.51 15.20
N SER A 12 -3.56 -8.56 13.98
CA SER A 12 -3.09 -9.81 13.36
C SER A 12 -2.07 -10.54 14.23
N LYS A 13 -1.16 -9.82 14.90
CA LYS A 13 -0.20 -10.42 15.86
C LYS A 13 -0.91 -11.02 17.08
N ASN A 14 -1.95 -10.36 17.61
CA ASN A 14 -2.72 -10.86 18.74
C ASN A 14 -3.54 -12.11 18.38
N ILE A 15 -4.13 -12.14 17.18
CA ILE A 15 -4.81 -13.32 16.64
C ILE A 15 -3.85 -14.51 16.54
N LYS A 16 -2.64 -14.30 15.97
CA LYS A 16 -1.59 -15.34 15.88
C LYS A 16 -1.24 -15.92 17.25
N LYS A 17 -1.09 -15.05 18.26
CA LYS A 17 -0.78 -15.46 19.63
C LYS A 17 -1.92 -16.20 20.33
N ARG A 18 -3.17 -15.92 19.97
CA ARG A 18 -4.34 -16.49 20.66
C ARG A 18 -4.76 -17.84 20.11
N PHE A 19 -4.77 -17.99 18.79
CA PHE A 19 -5.27 -19.19 18.13
C PHE A 19 -4.17 -20.16 17.69
N HIS A 20 -2.90 -19.72 17.70
CA HIS A 20 -1.72 -20.53 17.33
C HIS A 20 -1.82 -21.23 15.97
N ARG A 21 -2.66 -20.70 15.07
CA ARG A 21 -2.97 -21.26 13.76
C ARG A 21 -2.61 -20.28 12.65
N LYS A 22 -1.78 -20.74 11.72
CA LYS A 22 -1.24 -19.90 10.64
C LYS A 22 -2.30 -19.57 9.60
N ASP A 23 -3.14 -20.54 9.24
CA ASP A 23 -4.26 -20.37 8.31
C ASP A 23 -5.30 -19.36 8.81
N VAL A 24 -5.69 -19.43 10.09
CA VAL A 24 -6.56 -18.44 10.75
C VAL A 24 -5.91 -17.06 10.75
N ALA A 25 -4.59 -16.98 10.95
CA ALA A 25 -3.92 -15.71 10.93
C ALA A 25 -3.79 -15.10 9.53
N ASP A 26 -3.54 -15.93 8.51
CA ASP A 26 -3.38 -15.49 7.13
C ASP A 26 -4.71 -14.99 6.57
N ILE A 27 -5.80 -15.70 6.85
CA ILE A 27 -7.14 -15.24 6.46
C ILE A 27 -7.52 -13.96 7.19
N MET A 28 -7.23 -13.85 8.50
CA MET A 28 -7.48 -12.62 9.24
C MET A 28 -6.69 -11.44 8.72
N ASP A 29 -5.47 -11.65 8.24
CA ASP A 29 -4.66 -10.59 7.64
C ASP A 29 -5.27 -10.11 6.31
N LYS A 30 -5.79 -11.03 5.49
CA LYS A 30 -6.57 -10.70 4.28
C LYS A 30 -7.84 -9.93 4.61
N THR A 31 -8.62 -10.41 5.59
CA THR A 31 -9.86 -9.76 6.03
C THR A 31 -9.61 -8.35 6.54
N THR A 32 -8.58 -8.16 7.36
CA THR A 32 -8.20 -6.87 7.97
C THR A 32 -7.80 -5.83 6.93
N ARG A 33 -7.09 -6.25 5.87
CA ARG A 33 -6.58 -5.38 4.79
C ARG A 33 -7.54 -5.25 3.62
N SER A 34 -8.68 -5.93 3.64
CA SER A 34 -9.66 -5.84 2.56
C SER A 34 -10.09 -4.37 2.37
N TYR A 35 -10.24 -3.98 1.11
CA TYR A 35 -10.69 -2.65 0.72
C TYR A 35 -12.07 -2.69 0.05
N SER A 36 -12.68 -3.86 -0.11
CA SER A 36 -14.04 -4.03 -0.62
C SER A 36 -14.86 -4.81 0.38
N GLU A 37 -16.12 -4.44 0.54
CA GLU A 37 -17.06 -5.15 1.41
C GLU A 37 -17.32 -6.57 0.90
N PHE A 38 -17.28 -6.77 -0.42
CA PHE A 38 -17.34 -8.09 -1.04
C PHE A 38 -16.18 -8.99 -0.60
N ASP A 39 -14.94 -8.51 -0.72
CA ASP A 39 -13.75 -9.27 -0.31
C ASP A 39 -13.74 -9.49 1.20
N TYR A 40 -14.17 -8.51 1.99
CA TYR A 40 -14.30 -8.65 3.44
C TYR A 40 -15.25 -9.81 3.79
N ASN A 41 -16.46 -9.80 3.22
CA ASN A 41 -17.47 -10.83 3.48
C ASN A 41 -16.99 -12.22 3.05
N ARG A 42 -16.34 -12.32 1.88
CA ARG A 42 -15.77 -13.59 1.40
C ARG A 42 -14.76 -14.18 2.39
N HIS A 43 -13.82 -13.37 2.88
CA HIS A 43 -12.83 -13.86 3.84
C HIS A 43 -13.42 -14.10 5.24
N MET A 44 -14.47 -13.38 5.64
CA MET A 44 -15.20 -13.65 6.89
C MET A 44 -15.96 -14.97 6.85
N GLU A 45 -16.56 -15.32 5.71
CA GLU A 45 -17.21 -16.61 5.50
C GLU A 45 -16.20 -17.76 5.51
N GLU A 46 -15.07 -17.59 4.82
CA GLU A 46 -13.98 -18.57 4.83
C GLU A 46 -13.37 -18.71 6.26
N LEU A 47 -13.31 -17.62 7.05
CA LEU A 47 -12.90 -17.68 8.47
C LEU A 47 -13.92 -18.46 9.32
N HIS A 48 -15.21 -18.21 9.13
CA HIS A 48 -16.27 -18.91 9.84
C HIS A 48 -16.20 -20.42 9.60
N ASN A 49 -16.01 -20.82 8.34
CA ASN A 49 -15.89 -22.22 7.95
C ASN A 49 -14.59 -22.87 8.45
N LEU A 50 -13.51 -22.09 8.53
CA LEU A 50 -12.20 -22.57 9.00
C LEU A 50 -12.15 -22.70 10.54
N HIS A 51 -12.66 -21.72 11.27
CA HIS A 51 -12.52 -21.63 12.72
C HIS A 51 -13.60 -20.74 13.37
N LYS A 52 -14.73 -21.36 13.74
CA LYS A 52 -15.88 -20.66 14.33
C LYS A 52 -15.55 -19.79 15.55
N ASP A 53 -14.75 -20.28 16.50
CA ASP A 53 -14.41 -19.49 17.70
C ASP A 53 -13.58 -18.22 17.37
N ALA A 54 -12.82 -18.27 16.27
CA ALA A 54 -12.04 -17.13 15.82
C ALA A 54 -12.97 -16.10 15.18
N PHE A 55 -13.92 -16.56 14.37
CA PHE A 55 -15.00 -15.74 13.83
C PHE A 55 -15.81 -15.05 14.93
N ASP A 56 -16.30 -15.81 15.91
CA ASP A 56 -17.12 -15.27 17.01
C ASP A 56 -16.35 -14.22 17.81
N TYR A 57 -15.07 -14.49 18.09
CA TYR A 57 -14.20 -13.54 18.77
C TYR A 57 -14.06 -12.21 18.02
N VAL A 58 -13.82 -12.24 16.71
CA VAL A 58 -13.55 -11.01 15.94
C VAL A 58 -14.80 -10.19 15.70
N ILE A 59 -15.97 -10.84 15.63
CA ILE A 59 -17.29 -10.19 15.61
C ILE A 59 -17.53 -9.47 16.94
N VAL A 60 -17.37 -10.15 18.07
CA VAL A 60 -17.55 -9.56 19.42
C VAL A 60 -16.56 -8.41 19.67
N PHE A 61 -15.32 -8.55 19.20
CA PHE A 61 -14.31 -7.50 19.35
C PHE A 61 -14.71 -6.20 18.62
N GLY A 62 -15.47 -6.32 17.52
CA GLY A 62 -16.07 -5.23 16.77
C GLY A 62 -15.27 -4.87 15.51
N PRO A 63 -15.82 -5.09 14.29
CA PRO A 63 -15.13 -4.87 13.01
C PRO A 63 -14.54 -3.46 12.82
N HIS A 64 -15.19 -2.42 13.34
CA HIS A 64 -14.74 -1.03 13.25
C HIS A 64 -13.35 -0.77 13.88
N LYS A 65 -12.89 -1.65 14.78
CA LYS A 65 -11.59 -1.50 15.46
C LYS A 65 -10.41 -2.07 14.68
N TRP A 66 -10.66 -2.98 13.75
CA TRP A 66 -9.60 -3.75 13.09
C TRP A 66 -9.77 -3.87 11.57
N SER A 67 -10.99 -3.91 11.06
CA SER A 67 -11.25 -4.00 9.62
C SER A 67 -11.06 -2.66 8.93
N SER A 68 -10.27 -2.64 7.86
CA SER A 68 -10.08 -1.46 7.03
C SER A 68 -11.37 -1.01 6.33
N VAL A 69 -12.24 -1.93 5.94
CA VAL A 69 -13.54 -1.63 5.29
C VAL A 69 -14.48 -0.86 6.22
N HIS A 70 -14.52 -1.24 7.49
CA HIS A 70 -15.44 -0.68 8.50
C HIS A 70 -14.82 0.44 9.32
N TYR A 71 -13.60 0.88 9.02
CA TYR A 71 -12.96 1.96 9.75
C TYR A 71 -13.56 3.33 9.40
N PRO A 72 -13.91 4.19 10.39
CA PRO A 72 -14.64 5.44 10.15
C PRO A 72 -13.96 6.42 9.17
N GLN A 73 -12.63 6.57 9.22
CA GLN A 73 -11.89 7.49 8.33
C GLN A 73 -11.38 6.84 7.03
N ARG A 74 -11.91 5.68 6.62
CA ARG A 74 -11.43 4.97 5.42
C ARG A 74 -11.44 5.85 4.15
N ARG A 75 -12.53 6.59 3.90
CA ARG A 75 -12.70 7.42 2.70
C ARG A 75 -11.62 8.50 2.58
N TYR A 76 -11.40 9.24 3.68
CA TYR A 76 -10.36 10.28 3.72
C TYR A 76 -8.97 9.69 3.51
N ARG A 77 -8.67 8.54 4.11
CA ARG A 77 -7.37 7.88 3.95
C ARG A 77 -7.10 7.48 2.50
N LEU A 78 -8.05 6.84 1.82
CA LEU A 78 -7.88 6.41 0.43
C LEU A 78 -7.60 7.59 -0.49
N MET A 79 -8.31 8.71 -0.29
CA MET A 79 -8.10 9.92 -1.07
C MET A 79 -6.70 10.52 -0.84
N ILE A 80 -6.25 10.60 0.41
CA ILE A 80 -4.92 11.13 0.76
C ILE A 80 -3.80 10.24 0.19
N THR A 81 -3.91 8.92 0.29
CA THR A 81 -2.91 8.00 -0.26
C THR A 81 -2.83 8.11 -1.78
N ASN A 82 -3.97 8.18 -2.48
CA ASN A 82 -4.00 8.36 -3.93
C ASN A 82 -3.35 9.69 -4.36
N VAL A 83 -3.59 10.77 -3.61
CA VAL A 83 -2.92 12.07 -3.85
C VAL A 83 -1.41 11.94 -3.62
N ALA A 84 -0.97 11.30 -2.54
CA ALA A 84 0.45 11.10 -2.26
C ALA A 84 1.15 10.23 -3.33
N GLU A 85 0.49 9.17 -3.81
CA GLU A 85 0.98 8.31 -4.88
C GLU A 85 1.07 9.06 -6.21
N CYS A 86 0.06 9.88 -6.54
CA CYS A 86 0.07 10.74 -7.72
C CYS A 86 1.23 11.73 -7.67
N ILE A 87 1.41 12.42 -6.55
CA ILE A 87 2.55 13.35 -6.34
C ILE A 87 3.88 12.60 -6.42
N ASN A 88 4.01 11.43 -5.82
CA ASN A 88 5.23 10.62 -5.88
C ASN A 88 5.56 10.15 -7.30
N SER A 89 4.54 9.75 -8.06
CA SER A 89 4.67 9.38 -9.46
C SER A 89 5.14 10.57 -10.30
N TYR A 90 4.52 11.73 -10.10
CA TYR A 90 4.90 12.97 -10.77
C TYR A 90 6.32 13.40 -10.42
N LEU A 91 6.71 13.38 -9.14
CA LEU A 91 8.07 13.72 -8.70
C LEU A 91 9.11 12.73 -9.21
N LYS A 92 8.78 11.45 -9.34
CA LYS A 92 9.66 10.43 -9.92
C LYS A 92 9.92 10.73 -11.40
N PHE A 93 8.88 11.04 -12.15
CA PHE A 93 8.98 11.46 -13.56
C PHE A 93 9.76 12.78 -13.70
N ALA A 94 9.43 13.77 -12.87
CA ALA A 94 10.10 15.06 -12.82
C ALA A 94 11.54 15.00 -12.30
N ARG A 95 12.05 13.87 -11.79
CA ARG A 95 13.49 13.65 -11.54
C ARG A 95 14.20 13.04 -12.74
N GLN A 96 13.50 12.22 -13.52
CA GLN A 96 14.04 11.65 -14.75
C GLN A 96 14.22 12.73 -15.82
N LEU A 97 13.27 13.66 -15.95
CA LEU A 97 13.33 14.75 -16.91
C LEU A 97 14.54 15.69 -16.72
N PRO A 98 14.83 16.28 -15.55
CA PRO A 98 16.00 17.14 -15.34
C PRO A 98 17.31 16.44 -15.66
N MET A 99 17.43 15.15 -15.32
CA MET A 99 18.62 14.37 -15.66
C MET A 99 18.73 14.14 -17.16
N LEU A 100 17.62 13.81 -17.84
CA LEU A 100 17.60 13.62 -19.29
C LEU A 100 17.91 14.92 -20.03
N THR A 101 17.25 16.02 -19.64
CA THR A 101 17.45 17.35 -20.23
C THR A 101 18.87 17.87 -20.01
N LEU A 102 19.44 17.66 -18.81
CA LEU A 102 20.83 18.01 -18.53
C LEU A 102 21.81 17.14 -19.33
N ALA A 103 21.56 15.83 -19.43
CA ALA A 103 22.40 14.92 -20.22
C ALA A 103 22.33 15.24 -21.72
N GLU A 104 21.15 15.58 -22.25
CA GLU A 104 20.98 16.03 -23.63
C GLU A 104 21.69 17.35 -23.89
N PHE A 105 21.63 18.29 -22.94
CA PHE A 105 22.36 19.55 -23.03
C PHE A 105 23.88 19.32 -23.09
N ILE A 106 24.42 18.50 -22.19
CA ILE A 106 25.85 18.13 -22.18
C ILE A 106 26.23 17.40 -23.47
N ARG A 107 25.41 16.45 -23.93
CA ARG A 107 25.63 15.73 -25.19
C ARG A 107 25.70 16.69 -26.36
N ASN A 108 24.75 17.62 -26.48
CA ASN A 108 24.71 18.60 -27.57
C ASN A 108 25.92 19.54 -27.50
N MET A 109 26.34 19.97 -26.31
CA MET A 109 27.53 20.78 -26.11
C MET A 109 28.80 20.04 -26.55
N LEU A 110 28.97 18.78 -26.14
CA LEU A 110 30.11 17.96 -26.54
C LEU A 110 30.11 17.69 -28.04
N GLN A 111 28.96 17.34 -28.62
CA GLN A 111 28.81 17.14 -30.07
C GLN A 111 29.20 18.41 -30.84
N TRP A 112 28.71 19.59 -30.43
CA TRP A 112 29.08 20.85 -31.06
C TRP A 112 30.60 21.11 -30.96
N TRP A 113 31.18 20.89 -29.79
CA TRP A 113 32.60 21.12 -29.54
C TRP A 113 33.50 20.22 -30.41
N PHE A 114 33.20 18.91 -30.47
CA PHE A 114 33.97 17.97 -31.30
C PHE A 114 33.71 18.12 -32.81
N HIS A 115 32.46 18.39 -33.22
CA HIS A 115 32.15 18.66 -34.63
C HIS A 115 32.77 19.98 -35.13
N GLY A 116 32.88 20.99 -34.27
CA GLY A 116 33.56 22.25 -34.59
C GLY A 116 35.08 22.08 -34.70
N TYR A 117 35.68 21.24 -33.84
CA TYR A 117 37.12 20.98 -33.87
C TYR A 117 37.58 20.22 -35.13
N HIS A 118 36.77 19.30 -35.65
CA HIS A 118 37.15 18.46 -36.80
C HIS A 118 37.03 19.17 -38.18
N ARG A 119 36.55 20.42 -38.22
CA ARG A 119 36.48 21.24 -39.45
C ARG A 119 37.53 22.36 -39.51
N ALA A 120 38.34 22.52 -38.46
CA ALA A 120 39.38 23.57 -38.36
C ALA A 120 40.82 23.02 -38.49
N THR A 121 40.97 21.73 -38.82
CA THR A 121 42.23 21.07 -39.20
C THR A 121 42.09 20.52 -40.61
#